data_AF-A0A966T0M7-F1
#
_entry.id   AF-A0A966T0M7-F1
#
_cell.length_a   1.000
_cell.length_b   1.000
_cell.length_c   1.000
_cell.angle_alpha   90.00
_cell.angle_beta   90.00
_cell.angle_gamma   90.00
#
_symmetry.space_group_name_H-M   'P 1'
#
loop_
_entity.id
_entity.type
_entity.pdbx_description
1 polymer ?
#
loop_
_entity_poly.entity_id
_entity_poly.type
_entity_poly.pdbx_seq_one_letter_code
_entity_poly.pdbx_strand_id
1 'polypeptide(L)'
;MAQPTSRQLNQQTIRFRIRPDGRVEETVEGVPGAACTSLSEHIESRVGSVQRRVPTAEAYQAVDQGVQQQTSAHDTANGWMSNS
;
A
#
# COMPACT_ATOMS: atom_id res chain seq x y z
N MET A 1 18.69 4.50 -29.72
CA MET A 1 17.69 3.57 -29.13
C MET A 1 17.73 3.82 -27.63
N ALA A 2 16.75 4.53 -27.08
CA ALA A 2 16.73 4.86 -25.65
C ALA A 2 16.38 3.60 -24.86
N GLN A 3 17.29 3.19 -23.98
CA GLN A 3 17.05 2.10 -23.03
C GLN A 3 15.86 2.52 -22.13
N PRO A 4 14.83 1.67 -21.92
CA PRO A 4 13.77 2.02 -21.00
C PRO A 4 14.40 2.20 -19.63
N THR A 5 14.36 3.43 -19.14
CA THR A 5 14.82 3.77 -17.80
C THR A 5 14.12 2.83 -16.83
N SER A 6 14.94 2.06 -16.11
CA SER A 6 14.59 1.30 -14.92
C SER A 6 13.57 2.11 -14.10
N ARG A 7 12.31 1.70 -14.15
CA ARG A 7 11.23 2.31 -13.36
C ARG A 7 11.67 2.22 -11.90
N GLN A 8 12.01 3.37 -11.35
CA GLN A 8 12.51 3.53 -10.01
C GLN A 8 11.58 2.82 -9.00
N LEU A 9 12.23 2.20 -8.01
CA LEU A 9 11.76 1.28 -6.97
C LEU A 9 10.65 1.77 -6.02
N ASN A 10 9.90 2.81 -6.37
CA ASN A 10 8.92 3.46 -5.48
C ASN A 10 7.52 3.63 -6.09
N GLN A 11 7.28 3.16 -7.31
CA GLN A 11 5.95 3.25 -7.93
C GLN A 11 5.08 2.06 -7.51
N GLN A 12 4.03 2.36 -6.75
CA GLN A 12 2.98 1.40 -6.42
C GLN A 12 1.83 1.58 -7.40
N THR A 13 1.37 0.49 -8.01
CA THR A 13 0.27 0.53 -8.98
C THR A 13 -0.78 -0.51 -8.62
N ILE A 14 -2.04 -0.10 -8.67
CA ILE A 14 -3.18 -1.01 -8.63
C ILE A 14 -3.91 -0.90 -9.95
N ARG A 15 -4.06 -2.01 -10.67
CA ARG A 15 -4.77 -2.07 -11.94
C ARG A 15 -6.04 -2.87 -11.78
N PHE A 16 -7.15 -2.28 -12.24
CA PHE A 16 -8.43 -2.96 -12.33
C PHE A 16 -8.78 -3.21 -13.80
N ARG A 17 -9.23 -4.43 -14.09
CA ARG A 17 -9.87 -4.76 -15.35
C ARG A 17 -11.29 -5.22 -15.07
N ILE A 18 -12.25 -4.44 -15.55
CA ILE A 18 -13.67 -4.80 -15.49
C ILE A 18 -14.00 -5.55 -16.79
N ARG A 19 -14.49 -6.78 -16.64
CA ARG A 19 -14.89 -7.62 -17.76
C ARG A 19 -16.37 -7.39 -18.10
N PRO A 20 -16.80 -7.66 -19.35
CA PRO A 20 -18.21 -7.51 -19.74
C PRO A 20 -19.19 -8.37 -18.93
N ASP A 21 -18.70 -9.46 -18.34
CA ASP A 21 -19.47 -10.34 -17.46
C ASP A 21 -19.53 -9.85 -15.99
N GLY A 22 -19.07 -8.62 -15.73
CA GLY A 22 -19.10 -7.98 -14.42
C GLY A 22 -17.97 -8.41 -13.48
N ARG A 23 -17.08 -9.34 -13.87
CA ARG A 23 -15.92 -9.71 -13.06
C ARG A 23 -14.87 -8.60 -13.05
N VAL A 24 -14.29 -8.36 -11.88
CA VAL A 24 -13.17 -7.44 -11.69
C VAL A 24 -11.89 -8.24 -11.44
N GLU A 25 -10.87 -8.00 -12.24
CA GLU A 25 -9.51 -8.53 -12.02
C GLU A 25 -8.66 -7.40 -11.42
N GLU A 26 -8.06 -7.64 -10.24
CA GLU A 26 -7.12 -6.74 -9.56
C GLU A 26 -5.68 -7.21 -9.81
N THR A 27 -4.75 -6.27 -9.98
CA THR A 27 -3.31 -6.54 -9.97
C THR A 27 -2.58 -5.46 -9.18
N VAL A 28 -1.81 -5.87 -8.18
CA VAL A 28 -1.01 -4.99 -7.32
C VAL A 28 0.46 -5.16 -7.67
N GLU A 29 1.14 -4.06 -7.97
CA GLU A 29 2.56 -4.02 -8.37
C GLU A 29 3.32 -3.05 -7.45
N GLY A 30 4.55 -3.40 -7.07
CA GLY A 30 5.43 -2.53 -6.29
C GLY A 30 5.12 -2.44 -4.79
N VAL A 31 4.27 -3.33 -4.26
CA VAL A 31 3.95 -3.43 -2.83
C VAL A 31 4.47 -4.77 -2.29
N PRO A 32 5.54 -4.79 -1.47
CA PRO A 32 6.11 -6.03 -0.97
C PRO A 32 5.45 -6.52 0.33
N GLY A 33 5.48 -7.83 0.54
CA GLY A 33 5.12 -8.49 1.80
C GLY A 33 3.68 -8.26 2.26
N ALA A 34 3.49 -8.20 3.58
CA ALA A 34 2.16 -8.11 4.20
C ALA A 34 1.36 -6.86 3.77
N ALA A 35 2.04 -5.77 3.38
CA ALA A 35 1.38 -4.58 2.86
C ALA A 35 0.59 -4.87 1.57
N CYS A 36 1.07 -5.81 0.74
CA CYS A 36 0.38 -6.24 -0.47
C CYS A 36 -0.96 -6.90 -0.11
N THR A 37 -0.93 -7.84 0.83
CA THR A 37 -2.11 -8.58 1.28
C THR A 37 -3.15 -7.65 1.91
N SER A 38 -2.75 -6.80 2.87
CA SER A 38 -3.67 -5.89 3.54
C SER A 38 -4.34 -4.89 2.58
N LEU A 39 -3.60 -4.44 1.56
CA LEU A 39 -4.13 -3.54 0.54
C LEU A 39 -5.21 -4.24 -0.31
N SER A 40 -4.94 -5.45 -0.80
CA SER A 40 -5.92 -6.23 -1.57
C SER A 40 -7.17 -6.53 -0.74
N GLU A 41 -7.05 -6.92 0.53
CA GLU A 41 -8.20 -7.24 1.38
C GLU A 41 -9.17 -6.07 1.56
N HIS A 42 -8.63 -4.88 1.78
CA HIS A 42 -9.45 -3.67 1.94
C HIS A 42 -10.22 -3.34 0.65
N ILE A 43 -9.63 -3.57 -0.52
CA ILE A 43 -10.24 -3.29 -1.82
C ILE A 43 -11.29 -4.34 -2.16
N GLU A 44 -10.93 -5.63 -2.02
CA GLU A 44 -11.83 -6.74 -2.29
C GLU A 44 -13.14 -6.62 -1.49
N SER A 45 -13.07 -6.20 -0.23
CA SER A 45 -14.26 -5.95 0.61
C SER A 45 -15.25 -4.93 0.04
N ARG A 46 -14.77 -4.02 -0.81
CA ARG A 46 -15.57 -2.95 -1.46
C ARG A 46 -16.04 -3.34 -2.84
N VAL A 47 -15.32 -4.22 -3.54
CA VAL A 47 -15.64 -4.65 -4.91
C VAL A 47 -16.67 -5.77 -4.92
N GLY A 48 -16.55 -6.76 -4.03
CA GLY A 48 -17.49 -7.88 -3.94
C GLY A 48 -16.87 -9.17 -3.42
N SER A 49 -17.51 -10.31 -3.71
CA SER A 49 -17.02 -11.62 -3.26
C SER A 49 -15.82 -12.10 -4.09
N VAL A 50 -14.74 -12.45 -3.40
CA VAL A 50 -13.52 -12.96 -4.01
C VAL A 50 -13.73 -14.38 -4.54
N GLN A 51 -13.51 -14.58 -5.84
CA GLN A 51 -13.59 -15.90 -6.48
C GLN A 51 -12.24 -16.63 -6.46
N ARG A 52 -11.14 -15.88 -6.59
CA ARG A 52 -9.78 -16.44 -6.64
C ARG A 52 -8.75 -15.36 -6.29
N ARG A 53 -7.77 -15.72 -5.46
CA ARG A 53 -6.52 -14.94 -5.25
C ARG A 53 -5.33 -15.71 -5.83
N VAL A 54 -4.41 -15.00 -6.45
CA VAL A 54 -3.13 -15.55 -6.92
C VAL A 54 -2.01 -14.60 -6.47
N PRO A 55 -1.22 -14.96 -5.46
CA PRO A 55 -0.13 -14.10 -5.00
C PRO A 55 0.99 -14.03 -6.04
N THR A 56 1.59 -12.85 -6.17
CA THR A 56 2.83 -12.66 -6.94
C THR A 56 4.04 -12.87 -6.04
N ALA A 57 5.25 -12.88 -6.61
CA ALA A 57 6.49 -13.07 -5.84
C ALA A 57 6.69 -11.96 -4.79
N GLU A 58 6.24 -10.74 -5.08
CA GLU A 58 6.30 -9.56 -4.22
C GLU A 58 5.56 -9.76 -2.90
N ALA A 59 4.45 -10.49 -2.91
CA ALA A 59 3.69 -10.81 -1.69
C ALA A 59 4.50 -11.65 -0.69
N TYR A 60 5.55 -12.33 -1.14
CA TYR A 60 6.45 -13.15 -0.32
C TYR A 60 7.77 -12.45 0.04
N GLN A 61 7.99 -11.22 -0.43
CA GLN A 61 9.22 -10.50 -0.12
C GLN A 61 9.24 -10.05 1.34
N ALA A 62 10.34 -10.33 2.03
CA ALA A 62 10.59 -9.80 3.36
C ALA A 62 10.83 -8.28 3.26
N VAL A 63 10.16 -7.51 4.11
CA VAL A 63 10.33 -6.05 4.20
C VAL A 63 11.17 -5.75 5.43
N ASP A 64 12.37 -5.21 5.23
CA ASP A 64 13.19 -4.70 6.33
C ASP A 64 12.52 -3.43 6.87
N GLN A 65 11.81 -3.56 8.00
CA GLN A 65 11.11 -2.44 8.62
C GLN A 65 12.14 -1.55 9.33
N GLY A 66 12.78 -0.66 8.59
CA GLY A 66 13.40 0.52 9.17
C GLY A 66 12.32 1.33 9.88
N VAL A 67 12.25 1.22 11.21
CA VAL A 67 11.27 1.91 12.07
C VAL A 67 11.43 3.42 11.92
N GLN A 68 10.67 4.04 11.00
CA GLN A 68 10.47 5.48 10.98
C GLN A 68 9.24 5.77 11.85
N GLN A 69 9.48 5.83 13.15
CA GLN A 69 8.49 6.25 14.14
C GLN A 69 8.28 7.75 13.99
N GLN A 70 7.30 8.16 13.17
CA GLN A 70 6.91 9.55 13.05
C GLN A 70 6.17 9.96 14.32
N THR A 71 6.92 10.31 15.35
CA THR A 71 6.40 10.99 16.53
C THR A 71 6.10 12.43 16.12
N SER A 72 4.83 12.73 15.90
CA SER A 72 4.35 14.11 15.88
C SER A 72 4.35 14.64 17.31
N ALA A 73 5.52 15.05 17.80
CA ALA A 73 5.61 15.98 18.91
C ALA A 73 5.07 17.32 18.39
N HIS A 74 3.77 17.55 18.55
CA HIS A 74 3.25 18.90 18.40
C HIS A 74 3.76 19.72 19.60
N ASP A 75 4.26 20.88 19.22
CA ASP A 75 5.13 21.77 19.97
C ASP A 75 4.49 22.32 21.25
N THR A 76 5.35 22.41 22.26
CA THR A 76 5.13 23.02 23.57
C THR A 76 4.98 24.53 23.43
N ALA A 77 3.77 25.07 23.56
CA ALA A 77 3.59 26.48 23.89
C ALA A 77 2.27 26.70 24.66
N ASN A 78 2.39 27.37 25.82
CA ASN A 78 1.34 27.92 26.68
C ASN A 78 0.92 27.09 27.91
N GLY A 79 1.83 26.91 28.85
CA GLY A 79 1.50 26.43 30.21
C GLY A 79 2.23 27.14 31.36
N TRP A 80 2.99 28.20 31.09
CA TRP A 80 3.69 28.99 32.12
C TRP A 80 2.89 30.24 32.53
N MET A 81 1.60 30.10 32.82
CA MET A 81 0.85 31.13 33.55
C MET A 81 -0.27 30.50 34.37
N SER A 82 -0.33 30.90 35.65
CA SER A 82 -1.44 30.81 36.61
C SER A 82 -1.27 29.82 37.77
N ASN A 83 -0.64 30.28 38.86
CA ASN A 83 -1.26 30.59 40.17
C ASN A 83 -0.10 30.97 41.13
N SER A 84 0.21 32.24 41.42
CA SER A 84 -0.42 33.08 42.47
C SER A 84 -0.67 32.35 43.78
#